data_AF-A0A7C3N2S8-F1
#
_entry.id   AF-A0A7C3N2S8-F1
#
_cell.length_a   1.000
_cell.length_b   1.000
_cell.length_c   1.000
_cell.angle_alpha   90.00
_cell.angle_beta   90.00
_cell.angle_gamma   90.00
#
_symmetry.space_group_name_H-M   'P 1'
#
loop_
_entity.id
_entity.type
_entity.pdbx_description
1 polymer ?
#
loop_
_entity_poly.entity_id
_entity_poly.type
_entity_poly.pdbx_seq_one_letter_code
_entity_poly.pdbx_strand_id
1 'polypeptide(L)'
;MSEVSKIHEGQEPEEATSETLQDTGVEIYHATTGTHYTIKAKVKQGEGKVFVNGMPVTELIESGRIKRIEELLRVLNRERLKALDIELEVGDLNLPDVLSPPILAYAIAEALTNLLGRL
;
A
#
# COMPACT_ATOMS: atom_id res chain seq x y z
N MET A 1 -9.27 -53.27 -14.87
CA MET A 1 -9.70 -52.27 -15.88
C MET A 1 -10.68 -51.36 -15.16
N SER A 2 -10.16 -50.32 -14.50
CA SER A 2 -10.16 -48.90 -14.94
C SER A 2 -11.39 -48.20 -14.32
N GLU A 3 -11.38 -47.09 -13.58
CA GLU A 3 -10.43 -46.04 -13.17
C GLU A 3 -10.97 -45.47 -11.84
N VAL A 4 -10.16 -45.35 -10.79
CA VAL A 4 -9.49 -44.11 -10.31
C VAL A 4 -10.44 -42.92 -10.05
N SER A 5 -10.63 -42.70 -8.74
CA SER A 5 -10.91 -41.47 -8.00
C SER A 5 -10.89 -40.13 -8.76
N LYS A 6 -11.92 -39.31 -8.56
CA LYS A 6 -11.80 -37.85 -8.58
C LYS A 6 -12.26 -37.28 -7.25
N ILE A 7 -11.29 -37.15 -6.37
CA ILE A 7 -11.32 -36.34 -5.17
C ILE A 7 -11.45 -34.89 -5.66
N HIS A 8 -12.44 -34.15 -5.15
CA HIS A 8 -12.51 -32.70 -5.31
C HIS A 8 -11.36 -32.11 -4.50
N GLU A 9 -10.20 -31.93 -5.16
CA GLU A 9 -9.08 -31.17 -4.60
C GLU A 9 -9.39 -29.68 -4.69
N GLY A 10 -9.28 -29.04 -3.52
CA GLY A 10 -8.85 -27.66 -3.30
C GLY A 10 -9.25 -26.62 -4.34
N GLN A 11 -10.31 -25.87 -4.05
CA GLN A 11 -10.24 -24.44 -4.32
C GLN A 11 -9.18 -23.86 -3.37
N GLU A 12 -7.96 -23.71 -3.88
CA GLU A 12 -7.03 -22.74 -3.32
C GLU A 12 -7.72 -21.37 -3.39
N PRO A 13 -7.71 -20.57 -2.32
CA PRO A 13 -8.09 -19.18 -2.46
C PRO A 13 -7.06 -18.57 -3.42
N GLU A 14 -7.50 -18.10 -4.59
CA GLU A 14 -6.69 -17.20 -5.40
C GLU A 14 -6.26 -16.05 -4.48
N GLU A 15 -5.00 -16.07 -4.05
CA GLU A 15 -4.40 -14.99 -3.29
C GLU A 15 -4.58 -13.73 -4.14
N ALA A 16 -5.32 -12.77 -3.58
CA ALA A 16 -5.75 -11.54 -4.22
C ALA A 16 -4.56 -10.63 -4.58
N THR A 17 -3.80 -11.05 -5.57
CA THR A 17 -2.71 -10.30 -6.17
C THR A 17 -3.31 -9.54 -7.34
N SER A 18 -3.95 -8.42 -7.02
CA SER A 18 -4.48 -7.51 -8.02
C SER A 18 -3.38 -6.55 -8.46
N GLU A 19 -2.87 -6.77 -9.67
CA GLU A 19 -2.04 -5.78 -10.37
C GLU A 19 -2.84 -4.51 -10.77
N THR A 20 -4.14 -4.52 -10.56
CA THR A 20 -5.06 -3.41 -10.68
C THR A 20 -4.94 -2.45 -9.49
N LEU A 21 -5.09 -1.15 -9.77
CA LEU A 21 -5.12 -0.12 -8.73
C LEU A 21 -6.35 -0.27 -7.84
N GLN A 22 -6.12 -0.46 -6.55
CA GLN A 22 -7.13 -0.59 -5.51
C GLN A 22 -7.25 0.73 -4.75
N ASP A 23 -8.48 1.16 -4.48
CA ASP A 23 -8.73 2.34 -3.65
C ASP A 23 -8.43 2.01 -2.18
N THR A 24 -7.62 2.83 -1.51
CA THR A 24 -7.29 2.68 -0.07
C THR A 24 -8.37 3.23 0.86
N GLY A 25 -9.34 3.98 0.33
CA GLY A 25 -10.36 4.69 1.09
C GLY A 25 -9.88 6.00 1.73
N VAL A 26 -8.63 6.39 1.46
CA VAL A 26 -8.04 7.63 1.98
C VAL A 26 -8.12 8.73 0.93
N GLU A 27 -8.69 9.87 1.32
CA GLU A 27 -8.83 11.06 0.50
C GLU A 27 -8.13 12.26 1.16
N ILE A 28 -7.38 13.02 0.36
CA ILE A 28 -6.69 14.24 0.78
C ILE A 28 -7.34 15.43 0.08
N TYR A 29 -7.85 16.37 0.87
CA TYR A 29 -8.33 17.66 0.37
C TYR A 29 -7.20 18.70 0.37
N HIS A 30 -6.84 19.19 -0.82
CA HIS A 30 -5.87 20.26 -0.96
C HIS A 30 -6.58 21.62 -1.06
N ALA A 31 -6.65 22.32 0.08
CA ALA A 31 -7.42 23.57 0.21
C ALA A 31 -6.98 24.67 -0.77
N THR A 32 -5.69 24.74 -1.14
CA THR A 32 -5.17 25.76 -2.05
C THR A 32 -5.73 25.64 -3.46
N THR A 33 -5.92 24.40 -3.96
CA THR A 33 -6.44 24.15 -5.31
C THR A 33 -7.91 23.73 -5.32
N GLY A 34 -8.48 23.40 -4.15
CA GLY A 34 -9.82 22.82 -4.04
C GLY A 34 -9.90 21.39 -4.57
N THR A 35 -8.76 20.71 -4.73
CA THR A 35 -8.68 19.38 -5.36
C THR A 35 -8.76 18.29 -4.30
N HIS A 36 -9.47 17.23 -4.64
CA HIS A 36 -9.55 15.99 -3.88
C HIS A 36 -8.64 14.93 -4.51
N TYR A 37 -7.80 14.31 -3.70
CA TYR A 37 -6.86 13.29 -4.14
C TYR A 37 -7.07 12.00 -3.37
N THR A 38 -7.41 10.93 -4.08
CA THR A 38 -7.52 9.59 -3.49
C THR A 38 -6.16 8.90 -3.50
N ILE A 39 -5.81 8.21 -2.42
CA ILE A 39 -4.65 7.32 -2.40
C ILE A 39 -5.07 5.97 -2.94
N LYS A 40 -4.37 5.49 -3.97
CA LYS A 40 -4.55 4.15 -4.53
C LYS A 40 -3.35 3.28 -4.24
N ALA A 41 -3.55 1.98 -4.28
CA ALA A 41 -2.51 1.00 -4.05
C ALA A 41 -2.48 -0.06 -5.14
N LYS A 42 -1.29 -0.43 -5.60
CA LYS A 42 -1.06 -1.66 -6.35
C LYS A 42 -0.31 -2.64 -5.46
N VAL A 43 -0.78 -3.88 -5.43
CA VAL A 43 -0.21 -4.95 -4.59
C VAL A 43 0.28 -6.07 -5.50
N LYS A 44 1.50 -6.53 -5.28
CA LYS A 44 2.08 -7.66 -6.02
C LYS A 44 2.88 -8.55 -5.09
N GLN A 45 3.09 -9.80 -5.47
CA GLN A 45 4.04 -10.67 -4.77
C GLN A 45 5.45 -10.06 -4.83
N GLY A 46 6.17 -10.09 -3.70
CA GLY A 46 7.42 -9.36 -3.54
C GLY A 46 8.12 -9.61 -2.19
N GLU A 47 8.98 -8.67 -1.80
CA GLU A 47 9.91 -8.80 -0.66
C GLU A 47 9.52 -7.92 0.54
N GLY A 48 8.31 -7.35 0.54
CA GLY A 48 7.87 -6.43 1.60
C GLY A 48 8.31 -5.00 1.39
N LYS A 49 8.49 -4.59 0.13
CA LYS A 49 8.86 -3.22 -0.21
C LYS A 49 7.62 -2.35 -0.35
N VAL A 50 7.70 -1.14 0.20
CA VAL A 50 6.65 -0.12 0.06
C VAL A 50 7.23 1.07 -0.69
N PHE A 51 6.50 1.50 -1.70
CA PHE A 51 6.82 2.64 -2.55
C PHE A 51 5.68 3.65 -2.49
N VAL A 52 6.01 4.92 -2.61
CA VAL A 52 5.07 6.04 -2.69
C VAL A 52 5.45 6.88 -3.90
N ASN A 53 4.58 6.93 -4.91
CA ASN A 53 4.83 7.59 -6.19
C ASN A 53 6.20 7.19 -6.79
N GLY A 54 6.55 5.91 -6.72
CA GLY A 54 7.82 5.34 -7.19
C GLY A 54 9.02 5.53 -6.26
N MET A 55 8.89 6.28 -5.15
CA MET A 55 9.97 6.46 -4.18
C MET A 55 9.88 5.42 -3.05
N PRO A 56 10.97 4.71 -2.71
CA PRO A 56 10.98 3.81 -1.56
C PRO A 56 10.63 4.52 -0.27
N VAL A 57 9.78 3.89 0.55
CA VAL A 57 9.34 4.46 1.84
C VAL A 57 10.53 4.74 2.78
N THR A 58 11.61 3.97 2.66
CA THR A 58 12.85 4.17 3.42
C THR A 58 13.51 5.50 3.13
N GLU A 59 13.55 5.93 1.87
CA GLU A 59 14.12 7.22 1.47
C GLU A 59 13.26 8.40 1.99
N LEU A 60 11.94 8.22 2.03
CA LEU A 60 11.02 9.20 2.63
C LEU A 60 11.18 9.30 4.16
N ILE A 61 11.55 8.21 4.84
CA ILE A 61 11.86 8.22 6.28
C ILE A 61 13.17 8.96 6.52
N GLU A 62 14.22 8.63 5.76
CA GLU A 62 15.56 9.21 5.89
C GLU A 62 15.57 10.71 5.62
N SER A 63 14.78 11.17 4.64
CA SER A 63 14.59 12.61 4.36
C SER A 63 13.74 13.33 5.41
N GLY A 64 13.20 12.62 6.41
CA GLY A 64 12.36 13.18 7.46
C GLY A 64 10.92 13.47 7.04
N ARG A 65 10.54 13.20 5.78
CA ARG A 65 9.20 13.45 5.25
C ARG A 65 8.12 12.62 5.94
N ILE A 66 8.43 11.38 6.32
CA ILE A 66 7.46 10.48 6.97
C ILE A 66 8.02 9.77 8.20
N LYS A 67 9.03 10.34 8.86
CA LYS A 67 9.75 9.71 9.98
C LYS A 67 8.85 9.16 11.10
N ARG A 68 7.68 9.76 11.33
CA ARG A 68 6.73 9.35 12.38
C ARG A 68 6.12 7.96 12.18
N ILE A 69 6.15 7.40 10.97
CA ILE A 69 5.52 6.10 10.68
C ILE A 69 6.52 4.95 10.58
N GLU A 70 7.79 5.19 10.90
CA GLU A 70 8.84 4.18 10.84
C GLU A 70 8.50 2.94 11.68
N GLU A 71 8.02 3.13 12.91
CA GLU A 71 7.68 2.01 13.80
C GLU A 71 6.48 1.20 13.27
N LEU A 72 5.47 1.87 12.72
CA LEU A 72 4.34 1.20 12.07
C LEU A 72 4.83 0.34 10.90
N LEU A 73 5.67 0.90 10.03
CA LEU A 73 6.21 0.17 8.88
C LEU A 73 7.05 -1.04 9.31
N ARG A 74 7.83 -0.93 10.39
CA ARG A 74 8.58 -2.07 10.95
C ARG A 74 7.65 -3.19 11.39
N VAL A 75 6.55 -2.88 12.07
CA VAL A 75 5.55 -3.87 12.49
C VAL A 75 4.87 -4.50 11.27
N LEU A 76 4.38 -3.68 10.33
CA LEU A 76 3.72 -4.16 9.12
C LEU A 76 4.64 -5.05 8.28
N ASN A 77 5.93 -4.71 8.17
CA ASN A 77 6.88 -5.49 7.39
C ASN A 77 7.15 -6.87 8.00
N ARG A 78 7.21 -6.96 9.33
CA ARG A 78 7.42 -8.24 10.03
C ARG A 78 6.23 -9.18 9.94
N GLU A 79 5.02 -8.63 9.94
CA GLU A 79 3.81 -9.42 10.12
C GLU A 79 3.01 -9.63 8.84
N ARG A 80 2.96 -8.62 7.96
CA ARG A 80 1.96 -8.56 6.88
C ARG A 80 2.53 -8.33 5.48
N LEU A 81 3.74 -7.80 5.34
CA LEU A 81 4.33 -7.48 4.03
C LEU A 81 5.35 -8.49 3.52
N LYS A 82 5.73 -9.52 4.27
CA LYS A 82 6.86 -10.42 3.91
C LYS A 82 6.87 -10.96 2.48
N ALA A 83 5.70 -11.14 1.88
CA ALA A 83 5.55 -11.66 0.51
C ALA A 83 4.92 -10.63 -0.45
N LEU A 84 4.71 -9.37 -0.04
CA LEU A 84 3.95 -8.39 -0.81
C LEU A 84 4.72 -7.08 -0.95
N ASP A 85 4.91 -6.65 -2.20
CA ASP A 85 5.29 -5.27 -2.49
C ASP A 85 4.05 -4.41 -2.71
N ILE A 86 4.09 -3.18 -2.20
CA ILE A 86 3.00 -2.20 -2.29
C ILE A 86 3.50 -0.93 -2.95
N GLU A 87 2.83 -0.49 -4.00
CA GLU A 87 3.00 0.84 -4.59
C GLU A 87 1.79 1.70 -4.21
N LEU A 88 2.03 2.84 -3.56
CA LEU A 88 1.00 3.83 -3.24
C LEU A 88 1.06 4.99 -4.23
N GLU A 89 -0.04 5.26 -4.91
CA GLU A 89 -0.25 6.45 -5.73
C GLU A 89 -0.95 7.51 -4.88
N VAL A 90 -0.20 8.52 -4.43
CA VAL A 90 -0.69 9.65 -3.62
C VAL A 90 -0.85 10.87 -4.51
N GLY A 91 -2.06 11.05 -5.04
CA GLY A 91 -2.43 12.20 -5.86
C GLY A 91 -1.64 12.31 -7.18
N ASP A 92 -1.47 13.54 -7.66
CA ASP A 92 -0.59 13.82 -8.80
C ASP A 92 0.89 13.89 -8.37
N LEU A 93 1.81 13.87 -9.34
CA LEU A 93 3.26 13.88 -9.08
C LEU A 93 3.75 15.05 -8.21
N ASN A 94 2.98 16.13 -8.08
CA ASN A 94 3.37 17.32 -7.33
C ASN A 94 2.82 17.33 -5.90
N LEU A 95 1.81 16.51 -5.58
CA LEU A 95 1.11 16.54 -4.30
C LEU A 95 2.03 16.23 -3.09
N PRO A 96 2.93 15.23 -3.12
CA PRO A 96 3.80 14.94 -1.98
C PRO A 96 4.75 16.09 -1.61
N ASP A 97 5.03 17.01 -2.54
CA ASP A 97 5.92 18.15 -2.32
C ASP A 97 5.24 19.35 -1.67
N VAL A 98 3.91 19.45 -1.78
CA VAL A 98 3.11 20.52 -1.15
C VAL A 98 2.46 20.09 0.17
N LEU A 99 2.37 18.79 0.44
CA LEU A 99 1.85 18.30 1.70
C LEU A 99 2.86 18.48 2.83
N SER A 100 2.37 18.95 3.98
CA SER A 100 3.21 18.96 5.18
C SER A 100 3.63 17.53 5.54
N PRO A 101 4.87 17.31 5.98
CA PRO A 101 5.37 15.98 6.37
C PRO A 101 4.43 15.19 7.30
N PRO A 102 3.81 15.79 8.34
CA PRO A 102 2.89 15.07 9.21
C PRO A 102 1.61 14.60 8.51
N ILE A 103 1.08 15.39 7.58
CA ILE A 103 -0.14 15.03 6.82
C ILE A 103 0.18 13.87 5.89
N LEU A 104 1.28 13.95 5.15
CA LEU A 104 1.71 12.88 4.24
C LEU A 104 1.96 11.57 5.01
N ALA A 105 2.66 11.65 6.15
CA ALA A 105 2.91 10.49 6.99
C ALA A 105 1.62 9.84 7.49
N TYR A 106 0.67 10.65 7.99
CA TYR A 106 -0.62 10.16 8.46
C TYR A 106 -1.43 9.49 7.34
N ALA A 107 -1.51 10.13 6.17
CA ALA A 107 -2.27 9.60 5.04
C ALA A 107 -1.70 8.27 4.52
N ILE A 108 -0.36 8.14 4.45
CA ILE A 108 0.31 6.87 4.08
C ILE A 108 0.03 5.78 5.12
N ALA A 109 0.14 6.10 6.42
CA ALA A 109 -0.14 5.14 7.47
C ALA A 109 -1.58 4.62 7.39
N GLU A 110 -2.56 5.52 7.26
CA GLU A 110 -3.96 5.15 7.16
C GLU A 110 -4.23 4.32 5.89
N ALA A 111 -3.65 4.70 4.76
CA ALA A 111 -3.79 3.97 3.51
C ALA A 111 -3.25 2.54 3.61
N LEU A 112 -2.08 2.36 4.22
CA LEU A 112 -1.49 1.03 4.45
C LEU A 112 -2.32 0.20 5.42
N THR A 113 -2.79 0.79 6.52
CA THR A 113 -3.64 0.11 7.49
C THR A 113 -4.95 -0.35 6.85
N ASN A 114 -5.61 0.50 6.07
CA ASN A 114 -6.88 0.18 5.39
C ASN A 114 -6.69 -0.85 4.28
N LEU A 115 -5.62 -0.74 3.50
CA LEU A 115 -5.28 -1.73 2.48
C LEU A 115 -5.04 -3.10 3.10
N LEU A 116 -4.16 -3.17 4.08
CA LEU A 116 -3.83 -4.43 4.74
C LEU A 116 -5.04 -4.96 5.50
N GLY A 117 -5.89 -4.13 6.12
CA GLY A 117 -7.11 -4.61 6.77
C GLY A 117 -8.09 -5.37 5.86
N ARG A 118 -7.95 -5.24 4.53
CA ARG A 118 -8.80 -5.88 3.51
C ARG A 118 -8.13 -7.06 2.79
N LEU A 119 -6.81 -7.21 2.94
CA LEU A 119 -6.03 -8.35 2.46
C LEU A 119 -6.00 -9.44 3.54
#